data_AF-A0A1Y0BEC2-F1
#
_entry.id   AF-A0A1Y0BEC2-F1
#
_cell.length_a   1.000
_cell.length_b   1.000
_cell.length_c   1.000
_cell.angle_alpha   90.00
_cell.angle_beta   90.00
_cell.angle_gamma   90.00
#
_symmetry.space_group_name_H-M   'P 1'
#
loop_
_entity.id
_entity.type
_entity.pdbx_description
1 polymer ?
#
loop_
_entity_poly.entity_id
_entity_poly.type
_entity_poly.pdbx_seq_one_letter_code
_entity_poly.pdbx_strand_id
1 'polypeptide(L)'
;MAKQPTADQITRQTLHIMSQGASAQQHVVNAYMAKRNRERDINWVVIQAAREYGATNMYADRARLALGTGIGVREADRFAVIMKEELDHYRAYMNLLDLTLGKGKEPPDSDSFHYLNVEFTAKGAGFHGESGDIVARKWPEHHRFITLWMKIYNTLPKWTSRLLMTQGEGGSVGWHWCMSNLPGNDEFLRLAAKLEKTVVEDEIFHGPEEIKELAASFDPAQALPWDETVNLAREMRYLDVRERNEQFMYPLGEAELEDIRRAIFEDTLAPSDIYAAVA
;
A
#
# COMPACT_ATOMS: atom_id res chain seq x y z
N MET A 1 -19.91 -28.84 -3.14
CA MET A 1 -18.67 -28.34 -2.51
C MET A 1 -17.99 -27.42 -3.50
N ALA A 2 -17.66 -26.19 -3.12
CA ALA A 2 -16.84 -25.32 -3.96
C ALA A 2 -15.46 -25.98 -4.16
N LYS A 3 -14.94 -25.94 -5.39
CA LYS A 3 -13.63 -26.53 -5.71
C LYS A 3 -12.55 -25.67 -5.05
N GLN A 4 -11.70 -26.29 -4.24
CA GLN A 4 -10.54 -25.60 -3.65
C GLN A 4 -9.60 -25.12 -4.76
N PRO A 5 -8.99 -23.93 -4.61
CA PRO A 5 -8.02 -23.45 -5.57
C PRO A 5 -6.73 -24.27 -5.47
N THR A 6 -6.05 -24.42 -6.60
CA THR A 6 -4.67 -24.91 -6.65
C THR A 6 -3.69 -23.77 -6.32
N ALA A 7 -2.46 -24.10 -5.94
CA ALA A 7 -1.41 -23.11 -5.72
C ALA A 7 -1.24 -22.17 -6.93
N ASP A 8 -1.17 -22.73 -8.14
CA ASP A 8 -1.07 -21.95 -9.39
C ASP A 8 -2.26 -21.02 -9.61
N GLN A 9 -3.47 -21.40 -9.17
CA GLN A 9 -4.64 -20.53 -9.23
C GLN A 9 -4.53 -19.38 -8.22
N ILE A 10 -4.10 -19.66 -6.99
CA ILE A 10 -3.88 -18.65 -5.95
C ILE A 10 -2.87 -17.61 -6.42
N THR A 11 -1.67 -18.05 -6.82
CA THR A 11 -0.60 -17.15 -7.28
C THR A 11 -1.06 -16.29 -8.44
N ARG A 12 -1.55 -16.93 -9.51
CA ARG A 12 -1.91 -16.22 -10.74
C ARG A 12 -3.06 -15.24 -10.54
N GLN A 13 -4.10 -15.60 -9.80
CA GLN A 13 -5.22 -14.69 -9.55
C GLN A 13 -4.85 -13.55 -8.60
N THR A 14 -4.05 -13.82 -7.57
CA THR A 14 -3.60 -12.77 -6.63
C THR A 14 -2.73 -11.74 -7.35
N LEU A 15 -1.75 -12.20 -8.15
CA LEU A 15 -0.90 -11.31 -8.95
C LEU A 15 -1.69 -10.54 -10.01
N HIS A 16 -2.65 -11.19 -10.66
CA HIS A 16 -3.54 -10.53 -11.63
C HIS A 16 -4.34 -9.38 -10.99
N ILE A 17 -4.92 -9.61 -9.79
CA ILE A 17 -5.63 -8.57 -9.04
C ILE A 17 -4.68 -7.42 -8.65
N MET A 18 -3.43 -7.72 -8.27
CA MET A 18 -2.43 -6.68 -7.99
C MET A 18 -2.09 -5.86 -9.24
N SER A 19 -1.88 -6.50 -10.39
CA SER A 19 -1.63 -5.82 -11.66
C SER A 19 -2.82 -4.96 -12.12
N GLN A 20 -4.06 -5.41 -11.89
CA GLN A 20 -5.25 -4.60 -12.11
C GLN A 20 -5.29 -3.39 -11.15
N GLY A 21 -4.90 -3.59 -9.89
CA GLY A 21 -4.75 -2.51 -8.91
C GLY A 21 -3.80 -1.40 -9.38
N ALA A 22 -2.61 -1.77 -9.87
CA ALA A 22 -1.66 -0.82 -10.44
C ALA A 22 -2.26 -0.07 -11.65
N SER A 23 -2.94 -0.79 -12.54
CA SER A 23 -3.62 -0.14 -13.68
C SER A 23 -4.69 0.85 -13.22
N ALA A 24 -5.45 0.50 -12.19
CA ALA A 24 -6.46 1.38 -11.59
C ALA A 24 -5.81 2.62 -10.95
N GLN A 25 -4.70 2.46 -10.23
CA GLN A 25 -3.92 3.58 -9.68
C GLN A 25 -3.36 4.49 -10.79
N GLN A 26 -2.99 3.95 -11.96
CA GLN A 26 -2.56 4.77 -13.10
C GLN A 26 -3.67 5.74 -13.57
N HIS A 27 -4.95 5.38 -13.48
CA HIS A 27 -6.05 6.31 -13.76
C HIS A 27 -6.03 7.51 -12.79
N VAL A 28 -5.74 7.26 -11.51
CA VAL A 28 -5.62 8.31 -10.47
C VAL A 28 -4.43 9.22 -10.78
N VAL A 29 -3.26 8.64 -11.10
CA VAL A 29 -2.05 9.39 -11.47
C VAL A 29 -2.29 10.25 -12.71
N ASN A 30 -2.94 9.70 -13.75
CA ASN A 30 -3.28 10.44 -14.97
C ASN A 30 -4.20 11.63 -14.66
N ALA A 31 -5.20 11.44 -13.80
CA ALA A 31 -6.12 12.51 -13.39
C ALA A 31 -5.41 13.59 -12.55
N TYR A 32 -4.51 13.19 -11.64
CA TYR A 32 -3.64 14.11 -10.94
C TYR A 32 -2.79 14.92 -11.91
N MET A 33 -2.15 14.28 -12.88
CA MET A 33 -1.33 14.96 -13.89
C MET A 33 -2.13 15.98 -14.72
N ALA A 34 -3.37 15.65 -15.08
CA ALA A 34 -4.26 16.55 -15.80
C ALA A 34 -4.70 17.77 -14.96
N LYS A 35 -4.72 17.65 -13.62
CA LYS A 35 -5.18 18.67 -12.68
C LYS A 35 -4.07 19.18 -11.76
N ARG A 36 -2.81 18.91 -12.13
CA ARG A 36 -1.66 19.09 -11.24
C ARG A 36 -1.49 20.56 -10.88
N ASN A 37 -1.23 20.79 -9.61
CA ASN A 37 -0.84 22.07 -9.08
C ASN A 37 0.07 21.88 -7.86
N ARG A 38 0.74 22.94 -7.43
CA ARG A 38 1.69 22.89 -6.32
C ARG A 38 1.07 22.41 -5.00
N GLU A 39 -0.19 22.71 -4.74
CA GLU A 39 -0.87 22.28 -3.51
C GLU A 39 -1.03 20.76 -3.48
N ARG A 40 -1.44 20.16 -4.60
CA ARG A 40 -1.51 18.70 -4.75
C ARG A 40 -0.13 18.06 -4.64
N ASP A 41 0.88 18.65 -5.26
CA ASP A 41 2.30 18.22 -5.15
C ASP A 41 2.72 18.14 -3.68
N ILE A 42 2.46 19.19 -2.90
CA ILE A 42 2.80 19.24 -1.47
C ILE A 42 2.01 18.19 -0.69
N ASN A 43 0.69 18.15 -0.88
CA ASN A 43 -0.19 17.27 -0.11
C ASN A 43 0.21 15.80 -0.26
N TRP A 44 0.47 15.34 -1.49
CA TRP A 44 0.84 13.95 -1.71
C TRP A 44 2.22 13.64 -1.12
N VAL A 45 3.23 14.50 -1.28
CA VAL A 45 4.58 14.24 -0.76
C VAL A 45 4.56 14.18 0.76
N VAL A 46 3.80 15.08 1.41
CA VAL A 46 3.65 15.08 2.87
C VAL A 46 2.99 13.79 3.35
N ILE A 47 1.91 13.36 2.71
CA ILE A 47 1.21 12.14 3.09
C ILE A 47 2.09 10.90 2.84
N GLN A 48 2.79 10.84 1.71
CA GLN A 48 3.66 9.71 1.41
C GLN A 48 4.85 9.64 2.37
N ALA A 49 5.47 10.78 2.71
CA ALA A 49 6.47 10.83 3.78
C ALA A 49 5.90 10.31 5.11
N ALA A 50 4.68 10.72 5.48
CA ALA A 50 4.04 10.22 6.69
C ALA A 50 3.74 8.71 6.64
N ARG A 51 3.48 8.14 5.45
CA ARG A 51 3.39 6.68 5.28
C ARG A 51 4.70 5.98 5.58
N GLU A 52 5.82 6.43 5.03
CA GLU A 52 7.12 5.77 5.28
C GLU A 52 7.53 5.84 6.76
N TYR A 53 7.26 6.98 7.39
CA TYR A 53 7.45 7.12 8.83
C TYR A 53 6.54 6.17 9.62
N GLY A 54 5.26 6.08 9.23
CA GLY A 54 4.29 5.14 9.80
C GLY A 54 4.70 3.68 9.66
N ALA A 55 5.16 3.29 8.47
CA ALA A 55 5.67 1.96 8.17
C ALA A 55 6.87 1.60 9.05
N THR A 56 7.80 2.54 9.24
CA THR A 56 8.93 2.38 10.17
C THR A 56 8.45 2.02 11.58
N ASN A 57 7.47 2.76 12.12
CA ASN A 57 6.93 2.50 13.46
C ASN A 57 6.19 1.15 13.53
N MET A 58 5.40 0.84 12.50
CA MET A 58 4.69 -0.43 12.38
C MET A 58 5.65 -1.63 12.41
N TYR A 59 6.74 -1.57 11.64
CA TYR A 59 7.76 -2.64 11.63
C TYR A 59 8.52 -2.70 12.95
N ALA A 60 8.75 -1.58 13.63
CA ALA A 60 9.33 -1.57 14.97
C ALA A 60 8.44 -2.32 15.98
N ASP A 61 7.12 -2.12 15.94
CA ASP A 61 6.18 -2.84 16.80
C ASP A 61 6.09 -4.34 16.46
N ARG A 62 6.04 -4.69 15.17
CA ARG A 62 6.11 -6.09 14.73
C ARG A 62 7.40 -6.76 15.21
N ALA A 63 8.54 -6.08 15.13
CA ALA A 63 9.82 -6.58 15.63
C ALA A 63 9.78 -6.81 17.16
N ARG A 64 9.22 -5.86 17.94
CA ARG A 64 9.08 -6.00 19.40
C ARG A 64 8.20 -7.20 19.78
N LEU A 65 7.07 -7.39 19.11
CA LEU A 65 6.20 -8.55 19.34
C LEU A 65 6.92 -9.86 19.01
N ALA A 66 7.58 -9.90 17.87
CA ALA A 66 8.30 -11.07 17.40
C ALA A 66 9.43 -11.45 18.37
N LEU A 67 10.21 -10.48 18.86
CA LEU A 67 11.21 -10.69 19.91
C LEU A 67 10.60 -11.25 21.20
N GLY A 68 9.42 -10.78 21.59
CA GLY A 68 8.67 -11.31 22.74
C GLY A 68 8.25 -12.79 22.58
N THR A 69 8.18 -13.29 21.35
CA THR A 69 7.83 -14.69 21.02
C THR A 69 9.05 -15.58 20.70
N GLY A 70 10.27 -15.03 20.73
CA GLY A 70 11.51 -15.79 20.58
C GLY A 70 11.98 -16.01 19.15
N ILE A 71 11.88 -15.00 18.28
CA ILE A 71 12.44 -15.06 16.91
C ILE A 71 13.96 -15.24 16.90
N GLY A 72 14.46 -15.80 15.79
CA GLY A 72 15.90 -15.96 15.56
C GLY A 72 16.60 -14.68 15.09
N VAL A 73 17.94 -14.66 15.19
CA VAL A 73 18.78 -13.50 14.83
C VAL A 73 18.55 -13.01 13.40
N ARG A 74 18.37 -13.93 12.43
CA ARG A 74 18.14 -13.58 11.01
C ARG A 74 16.81 -12.87 10.78
N GLU A 75 15.79 -13.23 11.55
CA GLU A 75 14.47 -12.61 11.45
C GLU A 75 14.48 -11.23 12.11
N ALA A 76 15.21 -11.08 13.22
CA ALA A 76 15.45 -9.77 13.84
C ALA A 76 16.25 -8.83 12.92
N ASP A 77 17.27 -9.35 12.22
CA ASP A 77 18.06 -8.60 11.23
C ASP A 77 17.19 -8.13 10.04
N ARG A 78 16.27 -8.98 9.55
CA ARG A 78 15.32 -8.61 8.49
C ARG A 78 14.45 -7.42 8.90
N PHE A 79 13.94 -7.37 10.13
CA PHE A 79 13.20 -6.19 10.60
C PHE A 79 14.06 -4.91 10.62
N ALA A 80 15.33 -5.02 11.00
CA ALA A 80 16.23 -3.87 11.01
C ALA A 80 16.53 -3.35 9.61
N VAL A 81 16.69 -4.25 8.63
CA VAL A 81 16.86 -3.88 7.21
C VAL A 81 15.63 -3.16 6.70
N ILE A 82 14.44 -3.71 6.89
CA ILE A 82 13.17 -3.09 6.44
C ILE A 82 13.00 -1.70 7.08
N MET A 83 13.16 -1.57 8.40
CA MET A 83 13.04 -0.26 9.05
C MET A 83 14.04 0.77 8.53
N LYS A 84 15.24 0.34 8.11
CA LYS A 84 16.22 1.24 7.50
C LYS A 84 15.79 1.68 6.10
N GLU A 85 15.27 0.77 5.29
CA GLU A 85 14.72 1.06 3.96
C GLU A 85 13.61 2.12 4.06
N GLU A 86 12.64 1.93 4.96
CA GLU A 86 11.54 2.89 5.17
C GLU A 86 12.03 4.27 5.65
N LEU A 87 13.05 4.33 6.49
CA LEU A 87 13.67 5.59 6.91
C LEU A 87 14.40 6.30 5.77
N ASP A 88 15.04 5.54 4.87
CA ASP A 88 15.69 6.08 3.68
C ASP A 88 14.63 6.61 2.69
N HIS A 89 13.51 5.91 2.52
CA HIS A 89 12.34 6.39 1.75
C HIS A 89 11.76 7.68 2.34
N TYR A 90 11.48 7.70 3.65
CA TYR A 90 10.99 8.89 4.36
C TYR A 90 11.89 10.10 4.10
N ARG A 91 13.21 9.92 4.28
CA ARG A 91 14.19 10.98 4.04
C ARG A 91 14.19 11.43 2.58
N ALA A 92 14.01 10.52 1.62
CA ALA A 92 13.92 10.87 0.20
C ALA A 92 12.70 11.74 -0.08
N TYR A 93 11.52 11.43 0.47
CA TYR A 93 10.33 12.28 0.34
C TYR A 93 10.51 13.63 1.02
N MET A 94 11.16 13.69 2.18
CA MET A 94 11.46 14.97 2.83
C MET A 94 12.39 15.85 1.97
N ASN A 95 13.36 15.27 1.26
CA ASN A 95 14.19 16.02 0.31
C ASN A 95 13.37 16.54 -0.88
N LEU A 96 12.41 15.76 -1.37
CA LEU A 96 11.49 16.19 -2.42
C LEU A 96 10.56 17.31 -1.92
N LEU A 97 10.10 17.21 -0.68
CA LEU A 97 9.27 18.22 -0.03
C LEU A 97 10.02 19.54 0.16
N ASP A 98 11.29 19.48 0.54
CA ASP A 98 12.18 20.66 0.68
C ASP A 98 12.28 21.45 -0.64
N LEU A 99 12.20 20.80 -1.80
CA LEU A 99 12.18 21.48 -3.10
C LEU A 99 10.85 22.20 -3.34
N THR A 100 9.74 21.63 -2.89
CA THR A 100 8.40 22.16 -3.15
C THR A 100 7.98 23.22 -2.12
N LEU A 101 8.30 23.03 -0.84
CA LEU A 101 8.02 23.99 0.24
C LEU A 101 9.15 25.00 0.43
N GLY A 102 10.39 24.57 0.30
CA GLY A 102 11.60 25.28 0.68
C GLY A 102 12.21 24.66 1.94
N LYS A 103 13.53 24.48 1.93
CA LYS A 103 14.29 23.80 2.98
C LYS A 103 13.98 24.32 4.39
N GLY A 104 13.70 23.39 5.31
CA GLY A 104 13.46 23.68 6.73
C GLY A 104 12.12 24.34 7.02
N LYS A 105 11.19 24.34 6.05
CA LYS A 105 9.80 24.69 6.32
C LYS A 105 9.05 23.47 6.80
N GLU A 106 8.21 23.67 7.80
CA GLU A 106 7.31 22.64 8.29
C GLU A 106 6.25 22.27 7.24
N PRO A 107 5.82 21.00 7.18
CA PRO A 107 4.63 20.61 6.46
C PRO A 107 3.42 21.47 6.86
N PRO A 108 2.52 21.80 5.92
CA PRO A 108 1.36 22.66 6.21
C PRO A 108 0.36 22.05 7.20
N ASP A 109 0.41 20.74 7.44
CA ASP A 109 -0.46 20.04 8.38
C ASP A 109 0.36 19.07 9.24
N SER A 110 0.50 19.38 10.53
CA SER A 110 1.17 18.53 11.51
C SER A 110 0.46 17.19 11.72
N ASP A 111 -0.85 17.13 11.44
CA ASP A 111 -1.62 15.90 11.65
C ASP A 111 -1.28 14.84 10.59
N SER A 112 -0.51 15.19 9.56
CA SER A 112 -0.04 14.24 8.54
C SER A 112 0.66 13.04 9.14
N PHE A 113 1.38 13.18 10.26
CA PHE A 113 2.01 12.05 10.96
C PHE A 113 1.02 11.08 11.62
N HIS A 114 -0.27 11.43 11.74
CA HIS A 114 -1.31 10.48 12.13
C HIS A 114 -1.78 9.61 10.98
N TYR A 115 -1.50 9.97 9.72
CA TYR A 115 -2.03 9.33 8.52
C TYR A 115 -1.87 7.82 8.58
N LEU A 116 -0.64 7.31 8.74
CA LEU A 116 -0.35 5.87 8.95
C LEU A 116 0.21 5.59 10.36
N ASN A 117 -0.49 6.03 11.41
CA ASN A 117 -0.05 5.77 12.78
C ASN A 117 -0.79 4.57 13.40
N VAL A 118 -0.39 3.38 12.96
CA VAL A 118 -0.92 2.07 13.40
C VAL A 118 0.06 1.41 14.35
N GLU A 119 -0.43 0.83 15.43
CA GLU A 119 0.35 0.05 16.40
C GLU A 119 0.05 -1.45 16.29
N PHE A 120 1.06 -2.27 16.59
CA PHE A 120 0.92 -3.71 16.71
C PHE A 120 1.15 -4.15 18.15
N THR A 121 0.12 -4.76 18.75
CA THR A 121 0.17 -5.26 20.12
C THR A 121 -0.15 -6.75 20.18
N ALA A 122 0.03 -7.37 21.36
CA ALA A 122 -0.40 -8.74 21.59
C ALA A 122 -1.92 -8.95 21.43
N LYS A 123 -2.72 -7.87 21.41
CA LYS A 123 -4.17 -7.91 21.20
C LYS A 123 -4.58 -7.76 19.73
N GLY A 124 -3.64 -7.43 18.84
CA GLY A 124 -3.91 -7.13 17.44
C GLY A 124 -3.34 -5.79 16.99
N ALA A 125 -3.72 -5.39 15.77
CA ALA A 125 -3.41 -4.09 15.18
C ALA A 125 -4.50 -3.06 15.51
N GLY A 126 -4.11 -1.81 15.73
CA GLY A 126 -5.00 -0.69 16.05
C GLY A 126 -4.40 0.66 15.68
N PHE A 127 -5.20 1.73 15.71
CA PHE A 127 -4.65 3.08 15.63
C PHE A 127 -3.96 3.46 16.95
N HIS A 128 -2.80 4.09 16.87
CA HIS A 128 -2.10 4.58 18.06
C HIS A 128 -2.76 5.87 18.58
N GLY A 129 -3.19 5.88 19.84
CA GLY A 129 -3.76 7.05 20.52
C GLY A 129 -5.00 7.61 19.80
N GLU A 130 -5.03 8.93 19.59
CA GLU A 130 -6.14 9.63 18.90
C GLU A 130 -6.09 9.57 17.37
N SER A 131 -5.10 8.88 16.79
CA SER A 131 -4.87 8.89 15.34
C SER A 131 -6.09 8.40 14.56
N GLY A 132 -6.84 7.42 15.08
CA GLY A 132 -8.04 6.91 14.40
C GLY A 132 -9.09 7.99 14.14
N ASP A 133 -9.40 8.81 15.16
CA ASP A 133 -10.40 9.87 15.05
C ASP A 133 -9.91 11.01 14.14
N ILE A 134 -8.62 11.34 14.20
CA ILE A 134 -8.00 12.35 13.32
C ILE A 134 -8.08 11.90 11.86
N VAL A 135 -7.67 10.66 11.57
CA VAL A 135 -7.66 10.10 10.22
C VAL A 135 -9.09 9.95 9.70
N ALA A 136 -10.04 9.48 10.50
CA ALA A 136 -11.45 9.39 10.11
C ALA A 136 -12.04 10.74 9.67
N ARG A 137 -11.61 11.83 10.30
CA ARG A 137 -12.08 13.19 10.00
C ARG A 137 -11.39 13.80 8.78
N LYS A 138 -10.07 13.64 8.65
CA LYS A 138 -9.26 14.32 7.62
C LYS A 138 -9.10 13.50 6.34
N TRP A 139 -8.94 12.19 6.48
CA TRP A 139 -8.65 11.24 5.41
C TRP A 139 -9.61 10.05 5.49
N PRO A 140 -10.92 10.27 5.30
CA PRO A 140 -11.94 9.23 5.44
C PRO A 140 -11.74 8.04 4.49
N GLU A 141 -11.17 8.22 3.30
CA GLU A 141 -10.91 7.09 2.40
C GLU A 141 -9.73 6.24 2.90
N HIS A 142 -8.66 6.89 3.37
CA HIS A 142 -7.58 6.17 4.05
C HIS A 142 -8.05 5.45 5.31
N HIS A 143 -8.88 6.10 6.14
CA HIS A 143 -9.46 5.49 7.33
C HIS A 143 -10.21 4.20 6.99
N ARG A 144 -11.00 4.20 5.91
CA ARG A 144 -11.72 3.00 5.42
C ARG A 144 -10.75 1.90 5.02
N PHE A 145 -9.72 2.23 4.24
CA PHE A 145 -8.69 1.27 3.82
C PHE A 145 -7.99 0.63 5.03
N ILE A 146 -7.45 1.45 5.93
CA ILE A 146 -6.71 0.98 7.10
C ILE A 146 -7.61 0.22 8.09
N THR A 147 -8.87 0.62 8.24
CA THR A 147 -9.85 -0.14 9.06
C THR A 147 -10.10 -1.53 8.48
N LEU A 148 -10.26 -1.66 7.16
CA LEU A 148 -10.40 -2.97 6.52
C LEU A 148 -9.13 -3.80 6.72
N TRP A 149 -7.96 -3.20 6.52
CA TRP A 149 -6.67 -3.85 6.70
C TRP A 149 -6.49 -4.37 8.15
N MET A 150 -6.83 -3.56 9.16
CA MET A 150 -6.78 -3.98 10.56
C MET A 150 -7.81 -5.08 10.87
N LYS A 151 -9.01 -5.02 10.27
CA LYS A 151 -10.01 -6.08 10.40
C LYS A 151 -9.51 -7.40 9.80
N ILE A 152 -8.84 -7.34 8.64
CA ILE A 152 -8.21 -8.49 7.99
C ILE A 152 -7.17 -9.11 8.93
N TYR A 153 -6.27 -8.29 9.46
CA TYR A 153 -5.23 -8.74 10.39
C TYR A 153 -5.82 -9.38 11.66
N ASN A 154 -6.81 -8.72 12.28
CA ASN A 154 -7.32 -9.10 13.60
C ASN A 154 -8.31 -10.26 13.60
N THR A 155 -9.11 -10.43 12.53
CA THR A 155 -10.31 -11.29 12.58
C THR A 155 -10.32 -12.45 11.61
N LEU A 156 -9.51 -12.41 10.55
CA LEU A 156 -9.56 -13.44 9.51
C LEU A 156 -8.67 -14.64 9.87
N PRO A 157 -8.99 -15.82 9.31
CA PRO A 157 -8.12 -16.99 9.41
C PRO A 157 -6.67 -16.68 9.00
N LYS A 158 -5.69 -17.28 9.69
CA LYS A 158 -4.28 -16.89 9.60
C LYS A 158 -3.73 -16.91 8.18
N TRP A 159 -4.09 -17.92 7.38
CA TRP A 159 -3.59 -18.03 6.01
C TRP A 159 -4.18 -16.92 5.12
N THR A 160 -5.50 -16.71 5.17
CA THR A 160 -6.17 -15.63 4.41
C THR A 160 -5.67 -14.26 4.82
N SER A 161 -5.52 -14.01 6.12
CA SER A 161 -4.97 -12.76 6.63
C SER A 161 -3.58 -12.50 6.05
N ARG A 162 -2.65 -13.48 6.14
CA ARG A 162 -1.31 -13.33 5.55
C ARG A 162 -1.34 -13.06 4.06
N LEU A 163 -2.11 -13.83 3.28
CA LEU A 163 -2.21 -13.62 1.83
C LEU A 163 -2.69 -12.21 1.48
N LEU A 164 -3.76 -11.74 2.13
CA LEU A 164 -4.32 -10.41 1.86
C LEU A 164 -3.39 -9.28 2.29
N MET A 165 -2.63 -9.48 3.37
CA MET A 165 -1.65 -8.49 3.86
C MET A 165 -0.45 -8.40 2.91
N THR A 166 0.11 -9.53 2.47
CA THR A 166 1.17 -9.59 1.45
C THR A 166 0.70 -9.02 0.11
N GLN A 167 -0.54 -9.32 -0.30
CA GLN A 167 -1.17 -8.72 -1.46
C GLN A 167 -1.29 -7.20 -1.29
N GLY A 168 -1.66 -6.74 -0.09
CA GLY A 168 -1.72 -5.33 0.30
C GLY A 168 -0.39 -4.62 0.05
N GLU A 169 0.69 -5.13 0.66
CA GLU A 169 2.07 -4.64 0.52
C GLU A 169 2.51 -4.61 -0.95
N GLY A 170 2.36 -5.72 -1.68
CA GLY A 170 2.68 -5.76 -3.11
C GLY A 170 1.87 -4.75 -3.93
N GLY A 171 0.63 -4.46 -3.53
CA GLY A 171 -0.18 -3.42 -4.17
C GLY A 171 0.34 -2.01 -4.06
N SER A 172 0.95 -1.68 -2.92
CA SER A 172 1.59 -0.38 -2.71
C SER A 172 2.71 -0.17 -3.73
N VAL A 173 3.44 -1.21 -4.11
CA VAL A 173 4.46 -1.14 -5.18
C VAL A 173 3.85 -0.74 -6.52
N GLY A 174 2.61 -1.15 -6.79
CA GLY A 174 1.86 -0.72 -7.97
C GLY A 174 1.73 0.80 -8.08
N TRP A 175 1.55 1.48 -6.94
CA TRP A 175 1.49 2.93 -6.87
C TRP A 175 2.85 3.56 -7.20
N HIS A 176 3.91 3.08 -6.53
CA HIS A 176 5.28 3.56 -6.78
C HIS A 176 5.69 3.37 -8.24
N TRP A 177 5.27 2.28 -8.88
CA TRP A 177 5.49 2.08 -10.30
C TRP A 177 4.74 3.10 -11.17
N CYS A 178 3.46 3.38 -10.90
CA CYS A 178 2.74 4.42 -11.63
C CYS A 178 3.45 5.78 -11.50
N MET A 179 3.96 6.09 -10.32
CA MET A 179 4.67 7.34 -10.02
C MET A 179 6.08 7.38 -10.61
N SER A 180 6.74 6.23 -10.75
CA SER A 180 8.05 6.11 -11.44
C SER A 180 7.96 6.46 -12.93
N ASN A 181 6.75 6.39 -13.50
CA ASN A 181 6.46 6.71 -14.90
C ASN A 181 6.01 8.17 -15.11
N LEU A 182 6.08 9.02 -14.09
CA LEU A 182 5.76 10.45 -14.22
C LEU A 182 6.63 11.11 -15.31
N PRO A 183 6.07 12.04 -16.10
CA PRO A 183 6.84 12.70 -17.14
C PRO A 183 7.90 13.63 -16.53
N GLY A 184 9.16 13.47 -16.92
CA GLY A 184 10.27 14.32 -16.46
C GLY A 184 10.30 15.72 -17.06
N ASN A 185 9.14 16.36 -17.27
CA ASN A 185 9.01 17.65 -17.95
C ASN A 185 9.35 18.85 -17.03
N ASP A 186 9.40 18.65 -15.72
CA ASP A 186 9.97 19.59 -14.75
C ASP A 186 10.79 18.88 -13.67
N GLU A 187 11.52 19.68 -12.90
CA GLU A 187 12.46 19.19 -11.90
C GLU A 187 11.76 18.37 -10.79
N PHE A 188 10.58 18.80 -10.34
CA PHE A 188 9.84 18.10 -9.30
C PHE A 188 9.45 16.70 -9.79
N LEU A 189 8.80 16.60 -10.96
CA LEU A 189 8.38 15.30 -11.49
C LEU A 189 9.55 14.39 -11.83
N ARG A 190 10.65 14.95 -12.36
CA ARG A 190 11.86 14.17 -12.64
C ARG A 190 12.45 13.55 -11.38
N LEU A 191 12.47 14.29 -10.27
CA LEU A 191 13.00 13.81 -8.99
C LEU A 191 12.02 12.86 -8.29
N ALA A 192 10.71 13.13 -8.37
CA ALA A 192 9.67 12.21 -7.92
C ALA A 192 9.79 10.87 -8.65
N ALA A 193 9.76 10.86 -9.99
CA ALA A 193 9.92 9.64 -10.79
C ALA A 193 11.20 8.86 -10.44
N LYS A 194 12.31 9.58 -10.20
CA LYS A 194 13.58 8.96 -9.80
C LYS A 194 13.48 8.30 -8.42
N LEU A 195 12.91 8.99 -7.44
CA LEU A 195 12.69 8.46 -6.09
C LEU A 195 11.83 7.20 -6.15
N GLU A 196 10.70 7.30 -6.83
CA GLU A 196 9.70 6.24 -6.94
C GLU A 196 10.26 5.01 -7.66
N LYS A 197 11.12 5.21 -8.65
CA LYS A 197 11.85 4.12 -9.29
C LYS A 197 12.75 3.35 -8.32
N THR A 198 13.45 4.05 -7.41
CA THR A 198 14.27 3.39 -6.39
C THR A 198 13.40 2.57 -5.44
N VAL A 199 12.27 3.13 -4.99
CA VAL A 199 11.31 2.39 -4.13
C VAL A 199 10.80 1.13 -4.83
N VAL A 200 10.45 1.20 -6.12
CA VAL A 200 10.03 0.01 -6.88
C VAL A 200 11.13 -1.03 -6.97
N GLU A 201 12.37 -0.63 -7.24
CA GLU A 201 13.51 -1.56 -7.35
C GLU A 201 13.75 -2.32 -6.03
N ASP A 202 13.53 -1.66 -4.90
CA ASP A 202 13.68 -2.25 -3.57
C ASP A 202 12.47 -3.15 -3.22
N GLU A 203 11.23 -2.74 -3.55
CA GLU A 203 10.02 -3.39 -3.05
C GLU A 203 9.38 -4.44 -3.97
N ILE A 204 9.72 -4.50 -5.26
CA ILE A 204 9.01 -5.32 -6.28
C ILE A 204 8.96 -6.81 -5.96
N PHE A 205 9.85 -7.31 -5.11
CA PHE A 205 9.94 -8.71 -4.72
C PHE A 205 9.06 -9.07 -3.52
N HIS A 206 8.73 -8.13 -2.63
CA HIS A 206 8.09 -8.42 -1.34
C HIS A 206 6.71 -9.07 -1.46
N GLY A 207 5.90 -8.68 -2.45
CA GLY A 207 4.60 -9.29 -2.70
C GLY A 207 4.68 -10.63 -3.43
N PRO A 208 5.20 -10.67 -4.67
CA PRO A 208 5.10 -11.85 -5.53
C PRO A 208 5.77 -13.12 -4.99
N GLU A 209 6.94 -13.00 -4.36
CA GLU A 209 7.66 -14.15 -3.83
C GLU A 209 6.92 -14.76 -2.62
N GLU A 210 6.49 -13.94 -1.66
CA GLU A 210 5.74 -14.43 -0.50
C GLU A 210 4.36 -14.98 -0.90
N ILE A 211 3.71 -14.44 -1.94
CA ILE A 211 2.46 -15.03 -2.49
C ILE A 211 2.70 -16.44 -3.02
N LYS A 212 3.81 -16.71 -3.70
CA LYS A 212 4.16 -18.06 -4.19
C LYS A 212 4.35 -19.04 -3.03
N GLU A 213 5.05 -18.61 -1.98
CA GLU A 213 5.26 -19.42 -0.78
C GLU A 213 3.94 -19.71 -0.02
N LEU A 214 3.08 -18.69 0.11
CA LEU A 214 1.76 -18.83 0.72
C LEU A 214 0.86 -19.74 -0.09
N ALA A 215 0.87 -19.65 -1.42
CA ALA A 215 0.11 -20.51 -2.30
C ALA A 215 0.53 -21.99 -2.18
N ALA A 216 1.84 -22.25 -2.09
CA ALA A 216 2.37 -23.60 -1.89
C ALA A 216 2.00 -24.20 -0.52
N SER A 217 1.73 -23.35 0.47
CA SER A 217 1.34 -23.73 1.84
C SER A 217 -0.15 -23.52 2.13
N PHE A 218 -0.99 -23.51 1.09
CA PHE A 218 -2.44 -23.32 1.23
C PHE A 218 -3.07 -24.32 2.21
N ASP A 219 -3.71 -23.78 3.25
CA ASP A 219 -4.44 -24.54 4.25
C ASP A 219 -5.94 -24.16 4.25
N PRO A 220 -6.82 -25.02 3.72
CA PRO A 220 -8.25 -24.73 3.67
C PRO A 220 -8.91 -24.69 5.06
N ALA A 221 -8.30 -25.26 6.10
CA ALA A 221 -8.82 -25.15 7.47
C ALA A 221 -8.48 -23.80 8.13
N GLN A 222 -7.56 -23.03 7.53
CA GLN A 222 -7.12 -21.71 7.99
C GLN A 222 -7.35 -20.64 6.92
N ALA A 223 -8.27 -20.89 5.99
CA ALA A 223 -8.62 -19.98 4.91
C ALA A 223 -10.15 -19.77 4.81
N LEU A 224 -10.55 -18.58 4.37
CA LEU A 224 -11.90 -18.33 3.88
C LEU A 224 -12.15 -19.10 2.58
N PRO A 225 -13.43 -19.26 2.17
CA PRO A 225 -13.76 -19.62 0.79
C PRO A 225 -12.99 -18.74 -0.20
N TRP A 226 -12.53 -19.35 -1.30
CA TRP A 226 -11.64 -18.66 -2.23
C TRP A 226 -12.30 -17.45 -2.89
N ASP A 227 -13.58 -17.56 -3.29
CA ASP A 227 -14.33 -16.43 -3.88
C ASP A 227 -14.46 -15.26 -2.89
N GLU A 228 -14.62 -15.53 -1.59
CA GLU A 228 -14.63 -14.49 -0.56
C GLU A 228 -13.25 -13.83 -0.41
N THR A 229 -12.19 -14.63 -0.48
CA THR A 229 -10.80 -14.14 -0.45
C THR A 229 -10.51 -13.23 -1.65
N VAL A 230 -10.93 -13.64 -2.85
CA VAL A 230 -10.78 -12.85 -4.08
C VAL A 230 -11.57 -11.54 -4.00
N ASN A 231 -12.81 -11.58 -3.52
CA ASN A 231 -13.63 -10.37 -3.37
C ASN A 231 -13.01 -9.38 -2.37
N LEU A 232 -12.44 -9.85 -1.27
CA LEU A 232 -11.72 -9.00 -0.32
C LEU A 232 -10.45 -8.41 -0.95
N ALA A 233 -9.68 -9.19 -1.70
CA ALA A 233 -8.49 -8.69 -2.40
C ALA A 233 -8.84 -7.61 -3.43
N ARG A 234 -9.95 -7.77 -4.17
CA ARG A 234 -10.47 -6.76 -5.11
C ARG A 234 -10.96 -5.50 -4.38
N GLU A 235 -11.67 -5.66 -3.25
CA GLU A 235 -12.09 -4.52 -2.43
C GLU A 235 -10.90 -3.73 -1.90
N MET A 236 -9.84 -4.41 -1.43
CA MET A 236 -8.61 -3.75 -0.99
C MET A 236 -8.00 -2.90 -2.11
N ARG A 237 -7.96 -3.40 -3.36
CA ARG A 237 -7.48 -2.62 -4.51
C ARG A 237 -8.35 -1.43 -4.85
N TYR A 238 -9.66 -1.56 -4.72
CA TYR A 238 -10.55 -0.43 -4.92
C TYR A 238 -10.38 0.63 -3.83
N LEU A 239 -10.27 0.24 -2.56
CA LEU A 239 -10.04 1.18 -1.47
C LEU A 239 -8.68 1.87 -1.58
N ASP A 240 -7.64 1.15 -2.04
CA ASP A 240 -6.33 1.69 -2.38
C ASP A 240 -6.46 2.82 -3.44
N VAL A 241 -7.21 2.59 -4.52
CA VAL A 241 -7.52 3.64 -5.52
C VAL A 241 -8.19 4.86 -4.87
N ARG A 242 -9.16 4.67 -3.96
CA ARG A 242 -9.84 5.79 -3.29
C ARG A 242 -8.91 6.58 -2.38
N GLU A 243 -8.07 5.92 -1.57
CA GLU A 243 -7.11 6.62 -0.72
C GLU A 243 -6.03 7.34 -1.53
N ARG A 244 -5.57 6.79 -2.66
CA ARG A 244 -4.64 7.48 -3.56
C ARG A 244 -5.29 8.68 -4.23
N ASN A 245 -6.57 8.59 -4.59
CA ASN A 245 -7.34 9.72 -5.07
C ASN A 245 -7.42 10.83 -4.00
N GLU A 246 -7.68 10.46 -2.74
CA GLU A 246 -7.67 11.39 -1.60
C GLU A 246 -6.29 12.03 -1.37
N GLN A 247 -5.19 11.29 -1.50
CA GLN A 247 -3.82 11.80 -1.40
C GLN A 247 -3.52 12.90 -2.43
N PHE A 248 -4.10 12.80 -3.62
CA PHE A 248 -4.01 13.87 -4.62
C PHE A 248 -5.09 14.93 -4.51
N MET A 249 -5.88 14.97 -3.43
CA MET A 249 -7.00 15.88 -3.23
C MET A 249 -8.12 15.67 -4.26
N TYR A 250 -8.50 14.41 -4.48
CA TYR A 250 -9.65 13.98 -5.27
C TYR A 250 -9.65 14.43 -6.74
N PRO A 251 -8.62 14.11 -7.55
CA PRO A 251 -8.63 14.43 -8.97
C PRO A 251 -9.67 13.64 -9.78
N LEU A 252 -10.10 12.44 -9.35
CA LEU A 252 -11.23 11.70 -9.93
C LEU A 252 -12.53 11.97 -9.17
N GLY A 253 -13.64 12.05 -9.90
CA GLY A 253 -14.99 12.09 -9.35
C GLY A 253 -15.59 10.71 -9.07
N GLU A 254 -16.72 10.66 -8.34
CA GLU A 254 -17.36 9.41 -7.93
C GLU A 254 -17.78 8.49 -9.09
N ALA A 255 -18.24 9.05 -10.22
CA ALA A 255 -18.60 8.26 -11.39
C ALA A 255 -17.39 7.53 -11.99
N GLU A 256 -16.24 8.20 -12.05
CA GLU A 256 -14.99 7.62 -12.55
C GLU A 256 -14.48 6.54 -11.59
N LEU A 257 -14.59 6.77 -10.27
CA LEU A 257 -14.24 5.77 -9.25
C LEU A 257 -15.15 4.54 -9.32
N GLU A 258 -16.46 4.71 -9.57
CA GLU A 258 -17.38 3.58 -9.70
C GLU A 258 -17.11 2.77 -10.98
N ASP A 259 -16.75 3.43 -12.08
CA ASP A 259 -16.34 2.74 -13.31
C ASP A 259 -15.07 1.90 -13.07
N ILE A 260 -14.10 2.42 -12.31
CA ILE A 260 -12.91 1.67 -11.89
C ILE A 260 -13.31 0.49 -10.99
N ARG A 261 -14.19 0.71 -10.00
CA ARG A 261 -14.69 -0.34 -9.10
C ARG A 261 -15.28 -1.49 -9.91
N ARG A 262 -16.21 -1.17 -10.80
CA ARG A 262 -16.88 -2.13 -11.67
C ARG A 262 -15.85 -2.91 -12.51
N ALA A 263 -14.90 -2.21 -13.12
CA ALA A 263 -13.86 -2.84 -13.93
C ALA A 263 -12.95 -3.81 -13.13
N ILE A 264 -12.63 -3.46 -11.87
CA ILE A 264 -11.92 -4.36 -10.96
C ILE A 264 -12.80 -5.56 -10.61
N PHE A 265 -14.05 -5.38 -10.20
CA PHE A 265 -14.90 -6.49 -9.73
C PHE A 265 -15.34 -7.44 -10.85
N GLU A 266 -15.59 -6.91 -12.04
CA GLU A 266 -15.98 -7.68 -13.23
C GLU A 266 -14.78 -8.27 -13.99
N ASP A 267 -13.56 -8.04 -13.51
CA ASP A 267 -12.33 -8.53 -14.13
C ASP A 267 -12.09 -8.02 -15.56
N THR A 268 -12.58 -6.83 -15.88
CA THR A 268 -12.50 -6.24 -17.24
C THR A 268 -11.38 -5.21 -17.37
N LEU A 269 -10.79 -4.77 -16.26
CA LEU A 269 -9.62 -3.90 -16.29
C LEU A 269 -8.39 -4.67 -16.77
N ALA A 270 -7.68 -4.14 -17.76
CA ALA A 270 -6.45 -4.75 -18.23
C ALA A 270 -5.38 -4.72 -17.12
N PRO A 271 -4.65 -5.82 -16.85
CA PRO A 271 -3.56 -5.84 -15.88
C PRO A 271 -2.32 -5.12 -16.42
N SER A 272 -1.57 -4.45 -15.55
CA SER A 272 -0.24 -3.94 -15.88
C SER A 272 0.80 -5.06 -15.92
N ASP A 273 1.94 -4.78 -16.54
CA ASP A 273 3.06 -5.71 -16.70
C ASP A 273 4.12 -5.63 -15.58
N ILE A 274 3.89 -4.81 -14.55
CA ILE A 274 4.83 -4.56 -13.44
C ILE A 274 5.37 -5.87 -12.82
N TYR A 275 4.51 -6.86 -12.58
CA TYR A 275 4.92 -8.12 -11.95
C TYR A 275 5.39 -9.17 -12.95
N ALA A 276 5.38 -8.92 -14.26
CA ALA A 276 5.72 -9.93 -15.27
C ALA A 276 7.16 -10.45 -15.12
N ALA A 277 8.08 -9.62 -14.63
CA ALA A 277 9.48 -9.99 -14.42
C ALA A 277 9.73 -10.84 -13.16
N VAL A 278 8.78 -10.84 -12.22
CA VAL A 278 8.89 -11.50 -10.90
C VAL A 278 7.79 -12.55 -10.65
N ALA A 279 6.85 -12.67 -11.59
CA ALA A 279 5.76 -13.65 -11.61
C ALA A 279 6.22 -15.09 -11.80
#